data_AF-X1UAX2-F1
#
_entry.id   AF-X1UAX2-F1
#
_cell.length_a   1.000
_cell.length_b   1.000
_cell.length_c   1.000
_cell.angle_alpha   90.00
_cell.angle_beta   90.00
_cell.angle_gamma   90.00
#
_symmetry.space_group_name_H-M   'P 1'
#
loop_
_entity.id
_entity.type
_entity.pdbx_description
1 polymer ?
#
loop_
_entity_poly.entity_id
_entity_poly.type
_entity_poly.pdbx_seq_one_letter_code
_entity_poly.pdbx_strand_id
1 'polypeptide(L)'
;PMVKPDGTMIDVGWLYTDGKYQSKANLFSAVVEGKQVKLICLSDQPTGVKKDEQVTWRPQLFLDGSEIVNGEQPTLLPTDPINENYKENTLEWAYGSVCKRRIRIIEGRFRERWIFESNPHSSVRIKHNFIGSLKLRLGRAIDAEGNSLQVSVIGDEEIVEASEFDEAIYPVEIGASATFYPDAQSVDGQVGGNATGQSWASLLTSPADQLSDDEAFFNVVFYRCRPDEDTFRLLYRGII
;
A
#
# COMPACT_ATOMS: atom_id res chain seq x y z
N PRO A 1 0.35 -17.25 6.20
CA PRO A 1 1.25 -16.54 5.26
C PRO A 1 0.73 -16.77 3.84
N MET A 2 0.70 -15.74 3.00
CA MET A 2 0.36 -15.93 1.59
C MET A 2 1.48 -16.71 0.89
N VAL A 3 1.13 -17.48 -0.14
CA VAL A 3 2.08 -18.29 -0.94
C VAL A 3 2.03 -17.85 -2.39
N LYS A 4 3.17 -17.98 -3.09
CA LYS A 4 3.27 -17.81 -4.55
C LYS A 4 2.69 -19.03 -5.29
N PRO A 5 2.43 -18.93 -6.61
CA PRO A 5 1.99 -20.07 -7.41
C PRO A 5 2.95 -21.28 -7.40
N ASP A 6 4.24 -21.04 -7.14
CA ASP A 6 5.26 -22.10 -7.02
C ASP A 6 5.34 -22.73 -5.62
N GLY A 7 4.46 -22.35 -4.70
CA GLY A 7 4.43 -22.84 -3.31
C GLY A 7 5.38 -22.10 -2.35
N THR A 8 6.19 -21.16 -2.84
CA THR A 8 7.08 -20.37 -1.99
C THR A 8 6.27 -19.44 -1.10
N MET A 9 6.54 -19.46 0.20
CA MET A 9 5.93 -18.50 1.13
C MET A 9 6.35 -17.07 0.78
N ILE A 10 5.41 -16.14 0.84
CA ILE A 10 5.75 -14.72 0.78
C ILE A 10 6.60 -14.38 2.00
N ASP A 11 7.74 -13.75 1.73
CA ASP A 11 8.63 -13.18 2.72
C ASP A 11 8.60 -11.66 2.55
N VAL A 12 8.03 -10.99 3.53
CA VAL A 12 7.87 -9.54 3.52
C VAL A 12 9.16 -8.90 4.03
N GLY A 13 9.77 -8.09 3.19
CA GLY A 13 10.96 -7.33 3.59
C GLY A 13 11.82 -6.92 2.42
N TRP A 14 12.84 -6.12 2.72
CA TRP A 14 13.88 -5.73 1.79
C TRP A 14 15.15 -6.54 2.05
N LEU A 15 15.90 -6.81 0.98
CA LEU A 15 17.24 -7.36 1.01
C LEU A 15 18.18 -6.32 0.36
N TYR A 16 19.24 -5.93 1.06
CA TYR A 16 20.25 -5.04 0.50
C TYR A 16 21.36 -5.85 -0.17
N THR A 17 21.56 -5.67 -1.47
CA THR A 17 22.63 -6.31 -2.24
C THR A 17 23.09 -5.38 -3.37
N ASP A 18 24.40 -5.35 -3.62
CA ASP A 18 25.00 -4.60 -4.74
C ASP A 18 24.60 -3.12 -4.79
N GLY A 19 24.48 -2.48 -3.62
CA GLY A 19 24.12 -1.07 -3.52
C GLY A 19 22.63 -0.76 -3.68
N LYS A 20 21.77 -1.78 -3.77
CA LYS A 20 20.32 -1.65 -4.03
C LYS A 20 19.51 -2.42 -3.00
N TYR A 21 18.31 -1.93 -2.72
CA TYR A 21 17.32 -2.71 -1.98
C TYR A 21 16.43 -3.47 -2.97
N GLN A 22 16.30 -4.77 -2.77
CA GLN A 22 15.42 -5.63 -3.53
C GLN A 22 14.34 -6.19 -2.61
N SER A 23 13.10 -6.27 -3.07
CA SER A 23 12.06 -6.94 -2.31
C SER A 23 12.42 -8.42 -2.13
N LYS A 24 12.23 -8.95 -0.92
CA LYS A 24 12.16 -10.39 -0.68
C LYS A 24 10.98 -11.01 -1.47
N ALA A 25 10.80 -12.32 -1.38
CA ALA A 25 9.83 -13.06 -2.19
C ALA A 25 8.39 -12.54 -2.01
N ASN A 26 7.80 -11.91 -3.02
CA ASN A 26 6.43 -11.36 -2.98
C ASN A 26 5.69 -11.59 -4.33
N LEU A 27 4.42 -11.17 -4.43
CA LEU A 27 3.61 -11.24 -5.67
C LEU A 27 4.04 -10.22 -6.75
N PHE A 28 4.98 -9.35 -6.38
CA PHE A 28 5.64 -8.40 -7.25
C PHE A 28 7.15 -8.44 -6.96
N SER A 29 7.94 -7.86 -7.86
CA SER A 29 9.34 -7.54 -7.60
C SER A 29 9.49 -6.03 -7.52
N ALA A 30 10.17 -5.55 -6.48
CA ALA A 30 10.53 -4.15 -6.33
C ALA A 30 12.04 -3.98 -6.15
N VAL A 31 12.61 -2.97 -6.79
CA VAL A 31 14.01 -2.59 -6.65
C VAL A 31 14.10 -1.10 -6.37
N VAL A 32 14.90 -0.72 -5.38
CA VAL A 32 15.20 0.67 -5.04
C VAL A 32 16.70 0.90 -5.17
N GLU A 33 17.05 1.85 -6.04
CA GLU A 33 18.43 2.30 -6.28
C GLU A 33 18.48 3.82 -6.07
N GLY A 34 19.06 4.24 -4.93
CA GLY A 34 19.02 5.63 -4.50
C GLY A 34 17.59 6.12 -4.27
N LYS A 35 17.08 6.95 -5.19
CA LYS A 35 15.69 7.46 -5.16
C LYS A 35 14.79 6.82 -6.22
N GLN A 36 15.38 6.09 -7.15
CA GLN A 36 14.65 5.44 -8.23
C GLN A 36 14.05 4.16 -7.72
N VAL A 37 12.79 3.94 -8.06
CA VAL A 37 12.03 2.75 -7.71
C VAL A 37 11.62 2.07 -9.00
N LYS A 38 11.75 0.75 -9.05
CA LYS A 38 11.20 -0.09 -10.10
C LYS A 38 10.27 -1.11 -9.46
N LEU A 39 9.07 -1.25 -10.01
CA LEU A 39 8.07 -2.24 -9.59
C LEU A 39 7.67 -3.07 -10.81
N ILE A 40 7.62 -4.39 -10.66
CA ILE A 40 7.33 -5.35 -11.72
C ILE A 40 6.26 -6.32 -11.23
N CYS A 41 5.22 -6.53 -12.03
CA CYS A 41 4.19 -7.52 -11.80
C CYS A 41 4.72 -8.93 -12.14
N LEU A 42 4.58 -9.90 -11.23
CA LEU A 42 5.14 -11.25 -11.45
C LEU A 42 4.12 -12.27 -12.00
N SER A 43 2.83 -11.93 -12.01
CA SER A 43 1.74 -12.75 -12.55
C SER A 43 0.65 -11.87 -13.15
N ASP A 44 -0.20 -12.45 -14.00
CA ASP A 44 -1.38 -11.76 -14.51
C ASP A 44 -2.33 -11.40 -13.36
N GLN A 45 -2.90 -10.20 -13.42
CA GLN A 45 -3.77 -9.67 -12.37
C GLN A 45 -5.22 -9.63 -12.83
N PRO A 46 -6.19 -9.86 -11.93
CA PRO A 46 -7.62 -9.70 -12.24
C PRO A 46 -7.98 -8.26 -12.65
N THR A 47 -7.16 -7.29 -12.28
CA THR A 47 -7.29 -5.87 -12.66
C THR A 47 -6.86 -5.59 -14.12
N GLY A 48 -6.41 -6.61 -14.85
CA GLY A 48 -5.96 -6.51 -16.24
C GLY A 48 -4.47 -6.24 -16.42
N VAL A 49 -3.74 -5.91 -15.35
CA VAL A 49 -2.27 -5.79 -15.38
C VAL A 49 -1.65 -7.12 -15.76
N LYS A 50 -0.78 -7.13 -16.77
CA LYS A 50 -0.11 -8.33 -17.26
C LYS A 50 1.18 -8.63 -16.52
N LYS A 51 1.55 -9.91 -16.50
CA LYS A 51 2.87 -10.35 -16.06
C LYS A 51 3.96 -9.55 -16.80
N ASP A 52 5.02 -9.22 -16.08
CA ASP A 52 6.17 -8.44 -16.54
C ASP A 52 5.87 -6.97 -16.88
N GLU A 53 4.61 -6.51 -16.75
CA GLU A 53 4.34 -5.08 -16.71
C GLU A 53 5.09 -4.43 -15.54
N GLN A 54 5.67 -3.28 -15.83
CA GLN A 54 6.55 -2.60 -14.89
C GLN A 54 6.34 -1.10 -14.93
N VAL A 55 6.72 -0.45 -13.85
CA VAL A 55 6.87 1.00 -13.76
C VAL A 55 8.15 1.32 -13.02
N THR A 56 8.88 2.29 -13.55
CA THR A 56 10.08 2.84 -12.96
C THR A 56 9.88 4.33 -12.77
N TRP A 57 10.26 4.86 -11.60
CA TRP A 57 10.04 6.27 -11.30
C TRP A 57 11.04 6.83 -10.30
N ARG A 58 11.19 8.15 -10.32
CA ARG A 58 12.04 8.90 -9.41
C ARG A 58 11.28 10.15 -9.03
N PRO A 59 10.53 10.11 -7.92
CA PRO A 59 9.62 11.19 -7.60
C PRO A 59 10.38 12.41 -7.07
N GLN A 60 9.80 13.57 -7.32
CA GLN A 60 10.27 14.88 -6.89
C GLN A 60 9.16 15.54 -6.06
N LEU A 61 9.54 16.15 -4.95
CA LEU A 61 8.65 16.90 -4.08
C LEU A 61 8.83 18.40 -4.37
N PHE A 62 7.73 19.12 -4.50
CA PHE A 62 7.73 20.57 -4.64
C PHE A 62 6.84 21.20 -3.57
N LEU A 63 7.31 22.29 -2.96
CA LEU A 63 6.53 23.19 -2.11
C LEU A 63 6.46 24.56 -2.79
N ASP A 64 5.25 25.03 -3.10
CA ASP A 64 5.01 26.30 -3.82
C ASP A 64 5.90 26.48 -5.06
N GLY A 65 6.04 25.39 -5.83
CA GLY A 65 6.82 25.34 -7.06
C GLY A 65 8.33 25.13 -6.87
N SER A 66 8.86 25.23 -5.64
CA SER A 66 10.28 24.98 -5.35
C SER A 66 10.54 23.50 -5.06
N GLU A 67 11.51 22.88 -5.74
CA GLU A 67 11.85 21.47 -5.50
C GLU A 67 12.54 21.29 -4.14
N ILE A 68 12.02 20.38 -3.32
CA ILE A 68 12.65 19.94 -2.09
C ILE A 68 13.51 18.72 -2.40
N VAL A 69 14.83 18.94 -2.40
CA VAL A 69 15.80 17.89 -2.73
C VAL A 69 16.27 17.19 -1.46
N ASN A 70 16.04 15.88 -1.39
CA ASN A 70 16.71 15.04 -0.39
C ASN A 70 18.17 14.71 -0.80
N GLY A 71 19.15 14.86 0.09
CA GLY A 71 20.54 14.44 -0.15
C GLY A 71 20.86 12.98 0.25
N GLU A 72 19.94 12.32 0.96
CA GLU A 72 20.18 11.09 1.71
C GLU A 72 19.73 9.82 0.96
N GLN A 73 20.40 8.72 1.30
CA GLN A 73 20.02 7.36 0.88
C GLN A 73 18.86 6.84 1.73
N PRO A 74 18.06 5.88 1.22
CA PRO A 74 17.03 5.25 2.03
C PRO A 74 17.63 4.50 3.21
N THR A 75 17.02 4.69 4.38
CA THR A 75 17.28 3.90 5.57
C THR A 75 16.26 2.77 5.66
N LEU A 76 16.73 1.54 5.83
CA LEU A 76 15.88 0.40 6.14
C LEU A 76 15.47 0.44 7.61
N LEU A 77 14.17 0.53 7.88
CA LEU A 77 13.67 0.54 9.25
C LEU A 77 13.66 -0.89 9.82
N PRO A 78 14.18 -1.10 11.05
CA PRO A 78 14.20 -2.44 11.65
C PRO A 78 12.80 -2.97 11.98
N THR A 79 11.83 -2.08 12.17
CA THR A 79 10.43 -2.42 12.45
C THR A 79 9.53 -1.47 11.70
N ASP A 80 8.43 -2.01 11.17
CA ASP A 80 7.39 -1.26 10.49
C ASP A 80 6.70 -0.29 11.46
N PRO A 81 6.64 1.02 11.15
CA PRO A 81 6.00 2.01 12.01
C PRO A 81 4.47 1.84 12.18
N ILE A 82 3.82 1.07 11.31
CA ILE A 82 2.35 0.88 11.33
C ILE A 82 1.97 -0.45 11.99
N ASN A 83 2.81 -1.48 11.88
CA ASN A 83 2.54 -2.78 12.47
C ASN A 83 3.84 -3.45 12.90
N GLU A 84 4.12 -3.40 14.20
CA GLU A 84 5.36 -3.87 14.80
C GLU A 84 5.73 -5.33 14.51
N ASN A 85 4.78 -6.16 14.05
CA ASN A 85 5.02 -7.54 13.67
C ASN A 85 5.78 -7.67 12.35
N TYR A 86 5.76 -6.65 11.49
CA TYR A 86 6.58 -6.62 10.28
C TYR A 86 7.94 -5.99 10.56
N LYS A 87 9.00 -6.66 10.10
CA LYS A 87 10.40 -6.24 10.23
C LYS A 87 10.97 -5.96 8.85
N GLU A 88 11.86 -4.97 8.76
CA GLU A 88 12.66 -4.69 7.56
C GLU A 88 11.84 -4.54 6.25
N ASN A 89 10.59 -4.10 6.35
CA ASN A 89 9.67 -3.99 5.20
C ASN A 89 9.48 -2.56 4.70
N THR A 90 10.10 -1.59 5.38
CA THR A 90 9.90 -0.17 5.15
C THR A 90 11.25 0.50 4.92
N LEU A 91 11.38 1.13 3.75
CA LEU A 91 12.48 2.05 3.44
C LEU A 91 12.00 3.48 3.69
N GLU A 92 12.83 4.30 4.32
CA GLU A 92 12.54 5.68 4.66
C GLU A 92 13.61 6.64 4.12
N TRP A 93 13.16 7.76 3.58
CA TRP A 93 13.96 8.90 3.18
C TRP A 93 13.53 10.12 4.01
N ALA A 94 14.46 10.80 4.66
CA ALA A 94 14.19 12.09 5.30
C ALA A 94 14.35 13.24 4.31
N TYR A 95 13.32 14.08 4.15
CA TYR A 95 13.40 15.30 3.34
C TYR A 95 13.62 16.50 4.28
N GLY A 96 14.71 16.45 5.05
CA GLY A 96 15.01 17.43 6.09
C GLY A 96 13.91 17.51 7.15
N SER A 97 13.51 18.73 7.51
CA SER A 97 12.39 18.98 8.44
C SER A 97 11.01 19.00 7.77
N VAL A 98 10.93 18.78 6.45
CA VAL A 98 9.67 18.94 5.69
C VAL A 98 8.78 17.71 5.87
N CYS A 99 9.28 16.54 5.50
CA CYS A 99 8.51 15.31 5.53
C CYS A 99 9.43 14.08 5.49
N LYS A 100 8.83 12.91 5.67
CA LYS A 100 9.47 11.62 5.39
C LYS A 100 8.81 11.01 4.16
N ARG A 101 9.58 10.36 3.30
CA ARG A 101 9.05 9.48 2.25
C ARG A 101 9.30 8.04 2.68
N ARG A 102 8.27 7.20 2.67
CA ARG A 102 8.34 5.78 3.01
C ARG A 102 7.88 4.94 1.85
N ILE A 103 8.59 3.84 1.59
CA ILE A 103 8.10 2.75 0.77
C ILE A 103 7.99 1.52 1.64
N ARG A 104 6.76 1.02 1.74
CA ARG A 104 6.40 -0.15 2.53
C ARG A 104 5.91 -1.26 1.62
N ILE A 105 6.45 -2.45 1.81
CA ILE A 105 5.98 -3.67 1.15
C ILE A 105 5.37 -4.61 2.19
N ILE A 106 4.25 -5.21 1.85
CA ILE A 106 3.62 -6.31 2.57
C ILE A 106 3.09 -7.32 1.56
N GLU A 107 2.45 -8.39 2.02
CA GLU A 107 1.92 -9.46 1.18
C GLU A 107 1.02 -8.89 0.08
N GLY A 108 1.48 -8.97 -1.17
CA GLY A 108 0.74 -8.47 -2.32
C GLY A 108 0.54 -6.96 -2.37
N ARG A 109 1.17 -6.15 -1.51
CA ARG A 109 0.94 -4.71 -1.55
C ARG A 109 2.20 -3.88 -1.46
N PHE A 110 2.31 -2.95 -2.41
CA PHE A 110 3.28 -1.89 -2.45
C PHE A 110 2.61 -0.58 -2.03
N ARG A 111 3.21 0.17 -1.10
CA ARG A 111 2.72 1.48 -0.68
C ARG A 111 3.86 2.47 -0.61
N GLU A 112 3.68 3.61 -1.26
CA GLU A 112 4.51 4.78 -1.10
C GLU A 112 3.74 5.85 -0.34
N ARG A 113 4.38 6.48 0.65
CA ARG A 113 3.79 7.54 1.48
C ARG A 113 4.77 8.67 1.69
N TRP A 114 4.31 9.88 1.48
CA TRP A 114 4.91 11.13 1.91
C TRP A 114 4.18 11.57 3.17
N ILE A 115 4.93 11.70 4.26
CA ILE A 115 4.42 11.85 5.62
C ILE A 115 4.88 13.20 6.12
N PHE A 116 3.94 14.12 6.22
CA PHE A 116 4.14 15.45 6.77
C PHE A 116 3.74 15.40 8.24
N GLU A 117 4.66 15.73 9.15
CA GLU A 117 4.43 15.68 10.60
C GLU A 117 3.81 17.00 11.12
N SER A 118 3.79 18.04 10.28
CA SER A 118 3.23 19.35 10.56
C SER A 118 2.81 20.03 9.25
N ASN A 119 2.05 21.12 9.35
CA ASN A 119 1.62 21.90 8.20
C ASN A 119 2.83 22.42 7.40
N PRO A 120 2.94 22.10 6.10
CA PRO A 120 4.04 22.60 5.27
C PRO A 120 3.92 24.09 4.96
N HIS A 121 2.77 24.72 5.27
CA HIS A 121 2.40 26.11 4.98
C HIS A 121 2.52 26.47 3.50
N SER A 122 2.37 25.47 2.63
CA SER A 122 2.59 25.53 1.19
C SER A 122 1.74 24.48 0.48
N SER A 123 1.46 24.72 -0.80
CA SER A 123 0.96 23.67 -1.68
C SER A 123 2.00 22.55 -1.81
N VAL A 124 1.55 21.29 -1.75
CA VAL A 124 2.39 20.12 -1.93
C VAL A 124 2.14 19.53 -3.31
N ARG A 125 3.20 19.43 -4.12
CA ARG A 125 3.16 18.75 -5.41
C ARG A 125 4.19 17.63 -5.46
N ILE A 126 3.73 16.41 -5.70
CA ILE A 126 4.59 15.24 -5.89
C ILE A 126 4.53 14.87 -7.36
N LYS A 127 5.66 15.02 -8.06
CA LYS A 127 5.81 14.59 -9.45
C LYS A 127 6.47 13.24 -9.47
N HIS A 128 5.79 12.20 -9.95
CA HIS A 128 6.30 10.83 -9.86
C HIS A 128 7.37 10.50 -10.91
N ASN A 129 7.26 11.05 -12.12
CA ASN A 129 8.10 10.73 -13.28
C ASN A 129 7.98 9.24 -13.68
N PHE A 130 6.76 8.76 -13.90
CA PHE A 130 6.49 7.36 -14.25
C PHE A 130 6.97 7.01 -15.67
N ILE A 131 7.68 5.88 -15.78
CA ILE A 131 8.06 5.26 -17.05
C ILE A 131 7.67 3.78 -17.01
N GLY A 132 6.80 3.36 -17.92
CA GLY A 132 6.32 1.98 -18.02
C GLY A 132 4.80 1.91 -18.18
N SER A 133 4.26 0.70 -18.21
CA SER A 133 2.83 0.45 -18.43
C SER A 133 2.06 0.20 -17.12
N LEU A 134 2.76 -0.27 -16.07
CA LEU A 134 2.14 -0.55 -14.78
C LEU A 134 1.65 0.75 -14.13
N LYS A 135 0.34 0.87 -13.91
CA LYS A 135 -0.25 2.07 -13.31
C LYS A 135 -0.33 1.93 -11.79
N LEU A 136 0.26 2.87 -11.06
CA LEU A 136 0.04 3.00 -9.62
C LEU A 136 -1.26 3.78 -9.35
N ARG A 137 -1.91 3.46 -8.23
CA ARG A 137 -3.07 4.22 -7.74
C ARG A 137 -2.59 5.50 -7.05
N LEU A 138 -2.88 6.64 -7.66
CA LEU A 138 -2.66 7.99 -7.13
C LEU A 138 -3.95 8.57 -6.52
N GLY A 139 -3.85 9.77 -5.96
CA GLY A 139 -4.97 10.58 -5.49
C GLY A 139 -5.38 10.28 -4.06
N ARG A 140 -4.51 9.66 -3.27
CA ARG A 140 -4.78 9.39 -1.85
C ARG A 140 -3.98 10.34 -0.98
N ALA A 141 -4.69 11.22 -0.29
CA ALA A 141 -4.19 11.97 0.86
C ALA A 141 -5.13 11.77 2.05
N ILE A 142 -4.58 11.43 3.22
CA ILE A 142 -5.35 11.31 4.47
C ILE A 142 -4.63 11.98 5.62
N ASP A 143 -5.38 12.49 6.58
CA ASP A 143 -4.87 12.99 7.86
C ASP A 143 -4.76 11.85 8.89
N ALA A 144 -4.35 12.19 10.12
CA ALA A 144 -4.16 11.23 11.21
C ALA A 144 -5.46 10.61 11.74
N GLU A 145 -6.61 11.26 11.55
CA GLU A 145 -7.92 10.71 11.90
C GLU A 145 -8.52 9.88 10.74
N GLY A 146 -7.87 9.88 9.59
CA GLY A 146 -8.31 9.18 8.39
C GLY A 146 -9.26 9.99 7.51
N ASN A 147 -9.43 11.29 7.80
CA ASN A 147 -10.16 12.20 6.91
C ASN A 147 -9.36 12.37 5.62
N SER A 148 -10.08 12.41 4.48
CA SER A 148 -9.43 12.57 3.18
C SER A 148 -9.19 14.05 2.89
N LEU A 149 -8.00 14.38 2.39
CA LEU A 149 -7.71 15.68 1.81
C LEU A 149 -8.00 15.64 0.30
N GLN A 150 -8.36 16.79 -0.27
CA GLN A 150 -8.55 16.93 -1.70
C GLN A 150 -7.21 16.82 -2.43
N VAL A 151 -7.12 15.90 -3.39
CA VAL A 151 -5.95 15.70 -4.25
C VAL A 151 -6.33 15.90 -5.71
N SER A 152 -5.65 16.81 -6.38
CA SER A 152 -5.71 16.94 -7.84
C SER A 152 -4.64 16.04 -8.48
N VAL A 153 -5.05 15.17 -9.41
CA VAL A 153 -4.13 14.30 -10.15
C VAL A 153 -4.09 14.76 -11.60
N ILE A 154 -2.90 15.18 -12.06
CA ILE A 154 -2.67 15.63 -13.44
C ILE A 154 -1.53 14.79 -14.02
N GLY A 155 -1.87 13.81 -14.85
CA GLY A 155 -0.89 12.86 -15.38
C GLY A 155 -0.31 11.99 -14.25
N ASP A 156 0.98 12.14 -13.99
CA ASP A 156 1.73 11.47 -12.92
C ASP A 156 2.11 12.42 -11.77
N GLU A 157 1.38 13.52 -11.62
CA GLU A 157 1.56 14.48 -10.53
C GLU A 157 0.36 14.43 -9.56
N GLU A 158 0.64 14.46 -8.26
CA GLU A 158 -0.36 14.64 -7.18
C GLU A 158 -0.17 16.02 -6.57
N ILE A 159 -1.24 16.82 -6.49
CA ILE A 159 -1.23 18.18 -5.96
C ILE A 159 -2.24 18.28 -4.83
N VAL A 160 -1.80 18.77 -3.66
CA VAL A 160 -2.63 19.10 -2.50
C VAL A 160 -2.42 20.58 -2.19
N GLU A 161 -3.50 21.35 -2.24
CA GLU A 161 -3.45 22.80 -2.02
C GLU A 161 -3.16 23.13 -0.55
N ALA A 162 -2.55 24.30 -0.29
CA ALA A 162 -2.17 24.72 1.05
C ALA A 162 -3.35 24.73 2.04
N SER A 163 -4.55 25.11 1.56
CA SER A 163 -5.78 25.17 2.38
C SER A 163 -6.18 23.82 2.96
N GLU A 164 -5.86 22.70 2.29
CA GLU A 164 -6.16 21.35 2.79
C GLU A 164 -5.34 21.01 4.04
N PHE A 165 -4.17 21.64 4.21
CA PHE A 165 -3.27 21.41 5.33
C PHE A 165 -3.63 22.24 6.57
N ASP A 166 -4.38 23.33 6.41
CA ASP A 166 -4.76 24.24 7.50
C ASP A 166 -5.77 23.59 8.46
N GLU A 167 -6.62 22.71 7.95
CA GLU A 167 -7.65 22.00 8.72
C GLU A 167 -7.25 20.55 9.08
N ALA A 168 -6.15 20.05 8.51
CA ALA A 168 -5.74 18.66 8.69
C ALA A 168 -5.15 18.36 10.07
N ILE A 169 -5.33 17.11 10.52
CA ILE A 169 -4.72 16.59 11.75
C ILE A 169 -3.46 15.78 11.39
N TYR A 170 -2.33 16.10 12.00
CA TYR A 170 -1.04 15.52 11.62
C TYR A 170 -0.72 14.22 12.37
N PRO A 171 -0.02 13.27 11.73
CA PRO A 171 0.60 13.37 10.41
C PRO A 171 -0.38 13.25 9.23
N VAL A 172 -0.07 13.96 8.14
CA VAL A 172 -0.75 13.82 6.84
C VAL A 172 0.06 12.89 5.94
N GLU A 173 -0.61 11.91 5.34
CA GLU A 173 -0.04 10.96 4.39
C GLU A 173 -0.54 11.19 2.97
N ILE A 174 0.36 11.37 2.01
CA ILE A 174 0.04 11.44 0.58
C ILE A 174 0.78 10.32 -0.15
N GLY A 175 0.15 9.63 -1.11
CA GLY A 175 0.93 8.93 -2.12
C GLY A 175 0.36 7.68 -2.74
N ALA A 176 1.21 7.08 -3.56
CA ALA A 176 0.87 6.02 -4.49
C ALA A 176 0.78 4.62 -3.85
N SER A 177 0.03 3.71 -4.49
CA SER A 177 0.04 2.30 -4.10
C SER A 177 -0.28 1.37 -5.26
N ALA A 178 0.11 0.11 -5.13
CA ALA A 178 -0.33 -0.98 -5.98
C ALA A 178 -0.64 -2.21 -5.13
N THR A 179 -1.66 -2.96 -5.54
CA THR A 179 -2.02 -4.25 -4.93
C THR A 179 -1.95 -5.31 -6.02
N PHE A 180 -1.33 -6.42 -5.68
CA PHE A 180 -1.12 -7.60 -6.50
C PHE A 180 -1.78 -8.78 -5.79
N TYR A 181 -2.46 -9.59 -6.58
CA TYR A 181 -3.18 -10.78 -6.15
C TYR A 181 -2.42 -12.02 -6.62
N PRO A 182 -2.53 -13.13 -5.88
CA PRO A 182 -2.09 -14.44 -6.37
C PRO A 182 -2.73 -14.75 -7.72
N ASP A 183 -2.03 -15.54 -8.53
CA ASP A 183 -2.42 -15.82 -9.91
C ASP A 183 -3.84 -16.38 -10.02
N ALA A 184 -4.56 -16.01 -11.08
CA ALA A 184 -5.98 -16.29 -11.28
C ALA A 184 -6.35 -17.80 -11.25
N GLN A 185 -5.37 -18.69 -11.43
CA GLN A 185 -5.57 -20.15 -11.43
C GLN A 185 -5.50 -20.79 -10.03
N SER A 186 -5.01 -20.06 -9.02
CA SER A 186 -5.00 -20.48 -7.62
C SER A 186 -5.63 -19.42 -6.73
N VAL A 187 -6.58 -18.67 -7.27
CA VAL A 187 -7.59 -18.03 -6.42
C VAL A 187 -8.52 -19.16 -6.03
N ASP A 188 -8.16 -19.90 -4.98
CA ASP A 188 -9.21 -20.43 -4.13
C ASP A 188 -10.05 -19.22 -3.76
N GLY A 189 -11.22 -19.15 -4.39
CA GLY A 189 -12.15 -18.06 -4.25
C GLY A 189 -12.31 -17.76 -2.76
N GLN A 190 -12.14 -16.49 -2.42
CA GLN A 190 -12.82 -15.80 -1.35
C GLN A 190 -13.51 -16.68 -0.28
N VAL A 191 -12.93 -16.75 0.92
CA VAL A 191 -13.61 -17.28 2.11
C VAL A 191 -14.53 -16.21 2.69
N GLY A 192 -15.83 -16.43 2.58
CA GLY A 192 -16.87 -15.69 3.28
C GLY A 192 -17.95 -16.67 3.73
N GLY A 193 -18.10 -16.84 5.03
CA GLY A 193 -19.16 -17.65 5.63
C GLY A 193 -20.00 -16.81 6.57
N ASN A 194 -21.29 -17.08 6.65
CA ASN A 194 -22.16 -16.50 7.67
C ASN A 194 -21.84 -17.19 9.01
N ALA A 195 -20.86 -16.67 9.76
CA ALA A 195 -20.36 -17.26 10.99
C ALA A 195 -21.25 -16.97 12.22
N THR A 196 -22.50 -16.56 12.01
CA THR A 196 -23.44 -16.29 13.10
C THR A 196 -23.68 -17.61 13.86
N GLY A 197 -23.03 -17.76 15.02
CA GLY A 197 -23.13 -18.94 15.88
C GLY A 197 -22.17 -20.10 15.61
N GLN A 198 -21.15 -19.95 14.76
CA GLN A 198 -20.13 -20.99 14.53
C GLN A 198 -18.85 -20.74 15.34
N SER A 199 -18.26 -21.80 15.90
CA SER A 199 -16.97 -21.76 16.59
C SER A 199 -15.80 -21.97 15.62
N TRP A 200 -14.59 -21.56 16.05
CA TRP A 200 -13.41 -21.56 15.18
C TRP A 200 -13.04 -22.95 14.64
N ALA A 201 -13.27 -23.98 15.45
CA ALA A 201 -13.02 -25.38 15.09
C ALA A 201 -13.92 -25.88 13.94
N SER A 202 -15.16 -25.38 13.84
CA SER A 202 -16.15 -25.83 12.84
C SER A 202 -15.87 -25.26 11.45
N LEU A 203 -15.29 -24.06 11.38
CA LEU A 203 -14.91 -23.40 10.12
C LEU A 203 -13.66 -24.03 9.49
N LEU A 204 -12.75 -24.60 10.29
CA LEU A 204 -11.52 -25.24 9.81
C LEU A 204 -11.75 -26.64 9.19
N THR A 205 -12.91 -27.26 9.42
CA THR A 205 -13.17 -28.66 9.07
C THR A 205 -14.25 -28.86 8.00
N SER A 206 -14.94 -27.81 7.53
CA SER A 206 -16.03 -27.95 6.55
C SER A 206 -15.54 -27.74 5.11
N PRO A 207 -15.69 -28.71 4.20
CA PRO A 207 -15.39 -28.52 2.78
C PRO A 207 -16.57 -27.76 2.15
N ALA A 208 -16.35 -26.53 1.70
CA ALA A 208 -17.37 -25.76 1.00
C ALA A 208 -16.74 -25.08 -0.24
N ASP A 209 -17.15 -25.56 -1.41
CA ASP A 209 -16.57 -25.23 -2.71
C ASP A 209 -17.43 -24.21 -3.52
N GLN A 210 -17.67 -23.00 -2.99
CA GLN A 210 -18.15 -21.74 -3.65
C GLN A 210 -19.52 -21.14 -3.20
N LEU A 211 -19.63 -19.79 -3.26
CA LEU A 211 -20.83 -18.92 -3.31
C LEU A 211 -20.48 -17.47 -3.78
N SER A 212 -21.38 -16.74 -4.48
CA SER A 212 -21.18 -15.38 -5.08
C SER A 212 -22.26 -14.34 -4.68
N ASP A 213 -22.06 -13.05 -5.00
CA ASP A 213 -23.03 -11.94 -4.89
C ASP A 213 -22.87 -10.91 -6.05
N ASP A 214 -23.94 -10.18 -6.42
CA ASP A 214 -24.17 -9.42 -7.67
C ASP A 214 -24.20 -7.88 -7.53
N GLU A 215 -24.31 -7.27 -6.34
CA GLU A 215 -24.65 -5.83 -6.22
C GLU A 215 -23.49 -4.80 -6.02
N ALA A 216 -23.79 -3.52 -6.33
CA ALA A 216 -22.85 -2.51 -6.85
C ALA A 216 -22.55 -1.24 -5.99
N PHE A 217 -22.44 -1.28 -4.65
CA PHE A 217 -22.12 -0.06 -3.84
C PHE A 217 -21.09 -0.23 -2.69
N PHE A 218 -20.46 0.90 -2.28
CA PHE A 218 -19.22 1.02 -1.48
C PHE A 218 -19.41 1.59 -0.06
N ASN A 219 -18.86 0.97 1.01
CA ASN A 219 -18.52 1.58 2.34
C ASN A 219 -17.55 0.69 3.19
N VAL A 220 -16.84 1.30 4.18
CA VAL A 220 -15.62 0.86 4.95
C VAL A 220 -15.86 -0.15 6.12
N VAL A 221 -14.84 -0.88 6.63
CA VAL A 221 -14.90 -1.86 7.75
C VAL A 221 -13.87 -1.61 8.89
N PHE A 222 -14.29 -1.77 10.16
CA PHE A 222 -13.46 -2.00 11.36
C PHE A 222 -13.88 -3.29 12.10
N TYR A 223 -12.97 -3.89 12.88
CA TYR A 223 -13.23 -5.05 13.76
C TYR A 223 -13.54 -4.58 15.19
N ARG A 224 -14.57 -5.15 15.84
CA ARG A 224 -14.69 -5.06 17.30
C ARG A 224 -15.22 -6.38 17.86
N CYS A 225 -14.40 -7.06 18.66
CA CYS A 225 -14.84 -8.09 19.60
C CYS A 225 -15.03 -7.41 20.97
N ARG A 226 -16.08 -7.78 21.71
CA ARG A 226 -16.06 -7.53 23.16
C ARG A 226 -15.23 -8.64 23.82
N PRO A 227 -14.54 -8.36 24.94
CA PRO A 227 -13.67 -9.34 25.61
C PRO A 227 -14.37 -10.63 26.09
N ASP A 228 -15.71 -10.63 26.10
CA ASP A 228 -16.59 -11.66 26.63
C ASP A 228 -17.45 -12.36 25.56
N GLU A 229 -17.25 -12.11 24.27
CA GLU A 229 -17.98 -12.78 23.18
C GLU A 229 -17.05 -13.55 22.24
N ASP A 230 -17.37 -14.83 21.98
CA ASP A 230 -16.62 -15.76 21.11
C ASP A 230 -17.27 -15.95 19.72
N THR A 231 -18.18 -15.03 19.34
CA THR A 231 -18.90 -15.06 18.07
C THR A 231 -18.97 -13.69 17.43
N PHE A 232 -18.66 -13.60 16.12
CA PHE A 232 -18.86 -12.38 15.34
C PHE A 232 -20.35 -12.17 15.05
N ARG A 233 -20.81 -10.92 15.08
CA ARG A 233 -22.22 -10.61 14.79
C ARG A 233 -22.50 -10.09 13.37
N LEU A 234 -21.53 -9.58 12.59
CA LEU A 234 -21.79 -9.10 11.21
C LEU A 234 -20.52 -8.98 10.32
N LEU A 235 -20.69 -9.16 9.00
CA LEU A 235 -19.68 -9.03 7.93
C LEU A 235 -20.21 -8.08 6.83
N TYR A 236 -19.38 -7.16 6.33
CA TYR A 236 -19.60 -6.43 5.07
C TYR A 236 -18.29 -6.32 4.26
N ARG A 237 -18.43 -6.17 2.95
CA ARG A 237 -17.36 -6.27 1.93
C ARG A 237 -17.39 -5.07 0.98
N GLY A 238 -16.26 -4.76 0.36
CA GLY A 238 -16.19 -3.98 -0.88
C GLY A 238 -14.84 -4.18 -1.59
N ILE A 239 -14.86 -4.48 -2.89
CA ILE A 239 -13.72 -4.35 -3.83
C ILE A 239 -14.28 -3.96 -5.21
N ILE A 240 -13.54 -3.15 -5.98
CA ILE A 240 -13.72 -2.95 -7.43
C ILE A 240 -13.06 -4.09 -8.19
#